data_AF-A0A3S0REF6-F1
#
_entry.id   AF-A0A3S0REF6-F1
#
_cell.length_a   1.000
_cell.length_b   1.000
_cell.length_c   1.000
_cell.angle_alpha   90.00
_cell.angle_beta   90.00
_cell.angle_gamma   90.00
#
_symmetry.space_group_name_H-M   'P 1'
#
loop_
_entity.id
_entity.type
_entity.pdbx_description
1 polymer ?
#
loop_
_entity_poly.entity_id
_entity_poly.type
_entity_poly.pdbx_seq_one_letter_code
_entity_poly.pdbx_strand_id
1 'polypeptide(L)' 'MEPHFHPFFGLIAGILAVIPAWKIVSKAGYNGAWSLLLFIPLVNIIMMYVFAFNVWPIERSRAP' A
#
# COMPACT_ATOMS: atom_id res chain seq x y z
N MET A 1 -8.19 -29.03 16.49
CA MET A 1 -8.75 -27.67 16.30
C MET A 1 -8.45 -27.27 14.88
N GLU A 2 -9.35 -27.58 13.95
CA GLU A 2 -9.20 -27.21 12.54
C GLU A 2 -9.40 -25.69 12.45
N PRO A 3 -8.41 -24.89 12.01
CA PRO A 3 -8.62 -23.45 11.90
C PRO A 3 -9.58 -23.15 10.75
N HIS A 4 -10.82 -22.79 11.09
CA HIS A 4 -11.86 -22.41 10.13
C HIS A 4 -11.55 -21.01 9.58
N PHE A 5 -10.63 -20.92 8.62
CA PHE A 5 -10.38 -19.66 7.90
C PHE A 5 -11.57 -19.36 6.99
N HIS A 6 -12.54 -18.62 7.49
CA HIS A 6 -13.63 -18.13 6.66
C HIS A 6 -13.07 -17.17 5.60
N PRO A 7 -13.32 -17.42 4.30
CA PRO A 7 -12.78 -16.59 3.21
C PRO A 7 -13.22 -15.12 3.33
N PHE A 8 -14.36 -14.86 3.96
CA PHE A 8 -14.87 -13.52 4.26
C PHE A 8 -13.94 -12.71 5.19
N PHE A 9 -13.28 -13.37 6.15
CA PHE A 9 -12.37 -12.70 7.07
C PHE A 9 -11.14 -12.14 6.35
N GLY A 10 -10.59 -12.91 5.40
CA GLY A 10 -9.47 -12.47 4.57
C GLY A 10 -9.84 -11.28 3.68
N LEU A 11 -11.05 -11.29 3.11
CA LEU A 11 -11.54 -10.18 2.29
C LEU A 11 -11.73 -8.90 3.11
N ILE A 12 -12.36 -9.00 4.29
CA ILE A 12 -12.56 -7.86 5.20
C ILE A 12 -11.21 -7.29 5.66
N ALA A 13 -10.28 -8.15 6.08
CA ALA A 13 -8.94 -7.74 6.49
C ALA A 13 -8.19 -7.04 5.34
N GLY A 14 -8.31 -7.55 4.10
CA GLY A 14 -7.72 -6.92 2.92
C GLY A 14 -8.25 -5.51 2.67
N ILE A 15 -9.56 -5.31 2.72
CA ILE A 15 -10.18 -3.98 2.55
C ILE A 15 -9.73 -3.02 3.66
N LEU A 16 -9.71 -3.50 4.91
CA LEU A 16 -9.25 -2.69 6.05
C LEU A 16 -7.79 -2.30 5.93
N ALA A 17 -6.94 -3.13 5.31
CA ALA A 17 -5.53 -2.84 5.07
C ALA A 17 -5.30 -1.81 3.95
N VAL A 18 -6.22 -1.68 2.99
CA VAL A 18 -6.13 -0.68 1.91
C VAL A 18 -6.23 0.74 2.48
N ILE A 19 -7.09 0.97 3.48
CA ILE A 19 -7.32 2.30 4.07
C ILE A 19 -6.03 2.94 4.61
N PRO A 20 -5.27 2.31 5.54
CA PRO A 20 -4.03 2.90 6.04
C PRO A 20 -2.98 3.04 4.95
N ALA A 21 -2.91 2.09 4.00
CA ALA A 21 -1.96 2.17 2.91
C ALA A 21 -2.29 3.29 1.92
N TRP A 22 -3.55 3.56 1.63
CA TRP A 22 -4.00 4.73 0.87
C TRP A 22 -3.48 6.00 1.52
N LYS A 23 -3.66 6.14 2.85
CA LYS A 23 -3.15 7.27 3.62
C LYS A 23 -1.63 7.42 3.55
N ILE A 24 -0.88 6.32 3.63
CA ILE A 24 0.60 6.34 3.54
C ILE A 24 1.05 6.81 2.16
N VAL A 25 0.51 6.20 1.10
CA VAL A 25 0.92 6.48 -0.29
C VAL A 25 0.54 7.91 -0.69
N SER A 26 -0.63 8.40 -0.24
CA SER A 26 -1.01 9.81 -0.41
C SER A 26 -0.08 10.78 0.34
N LYS A 27 0.41 10.43 1.53
CA LYS A 27 1.37 11.26 2.28
C LYS A 27 2.73 11.35 1.62
N ALA A 28 3.15 10.28 0.93
CA ALA A 28 4.37 10.29 0.11
C ALA A 28 4.23 11.17 -1.15
N GLY A 29 3.02 11.65 -1.47
CA GLY A 29 2.73 12.52 -2.62
C GLY A 29 2.33 11.76 -3.89
N TYR A 30 2.07 10.45 -3.79
CA TYR A 30 1.49 9.65 -4.87
C TYR A 30 -0.04 9.68 -4.83
N ASN A 31 -0.70 9.28 -5.92
CA ASN A 31 -2.15 9.11 -5.93
C ASN A 31 -2.54 7.95 -4.98
N GLY A 32 -3.50 8.15 -4.07
CA GLY A 32 -3.91 7.13 -3.11
C GLY A 32 -4.44 5.83 -3.75
N ALA A 33 -4.92 5.88 -4.99
CA ALA A 33 -5.34 4.70 -5.75
C ALA A 33 -4.21 3.66 -5.96
N TRP A 34 -2.94 4.07 -5.85
CA TRP A 34 -1.80 3.15 -5.87
C TRP A 34 -1.84 2.12 -4.73
N SER A 35 -2.57 2.40 -3.64
CA SER A 35 -2.82 1.42 -2.58
C SER A 35 -3.62 0.20 -3.04
N LEU A 36 -4.41 0.27 -4.12
CA LEU A 36 -5.08 -0.92 -4.66
C LEU A 36 -4.09 -1.96 -5.20
N LEU A 37 -2.87 -1.54 -5.55
CA LEU A 37 -1.82 -2.46 -6.00
C LEU A 37 -1.32 -3.38 -4.88
N LEU A 38 -1.69 -3.13 -3.62
CA LEU A 38 -1.43 -4.01 -2.47
C LEU A 38 -1.96 -5.43 -2.67
N PHE A 39 -3.00 -5.59 -3.50
CA PHE A 39 -3.56 -6.90 -3.82
C PHE A 39 -2.69 -7.71 -4.80
N ILE A 40 -1.65 -7.09 -5.39
CA ILE A 40 -0.75 -7.74 -6.35
C ILE A 40 0.63 -7.97 -5.68
N PRO A 41 0.97 -9.20 -5.28
CA PRO A 41 2.17 -9.49 -4.49
C PRO A 41 3.48 -9.02 -5.13
N LEU A 42 3.63 -9.20 -6.44
CA LEU A 42 4.83 -8.78 -7.18
C LEU A 42 4.99 -7.26 -7.22
N VAL A 43 3.87 -6.53 -7.35
CA VAL A 43 3.90 -5.06 -7.36
C VAL A 43 4.30 -4.53 -5.99
N ASN A 44 3.87 -5.17 -4.90
CA ASN A 44 4.33 -4.78 -3.55
C ASN A 44 5.84 -4.88 -3.39
N ILE A 45 6.47 -5.92 -3.93
CA ILE A 45 7.92 -6.07 -3.89
C ILE A 45 8.57 -4.91 -4.66
N ILE A 46 8.13 -4.66 -5.89
CA ILE A 46 8.66 -3.55 -6.70
C ILE A 46 8.46 -2.20 -6.00
N MET A 47 7.27 -1.95 -5.46
CA MET A 47 6.93 -0.73 -4.73
C MET A 47 7.80 -0.55 -3.48
N MET A 48 8.16 -1.63 -2.79
CA MET A 48 9.09 -1.57 -1.67
C MET A 48 10.47 -1.06 -2.11
N TYR A 49 11.01 -1.57 -3.21
CA TYR A 49 12.27 -1.05 -3.78
C TYR A 49 12.12 0.41 -4.24
N VAL A 50 11.04 0.75 -4.93
CA VAL A 50 10.76 2.12 -5.37
C VAL A 50 10.71 3.07 -4.17
N PHE A 51 9.98 2.74 -3.11
CA PHE A 51 9.87 3.58 -1.92
C PHE A 51 11.17 3.67 -1.11
N ALA A 52 12.00 2.62 -1.12
CA ALA A 52 13.28 2.61 -0.43
C ALA A 52 14.35 3.45 -1.14
N PHE A 53 14.37 3.46 -2.47
CA PHE A 53 15.46 4.07 -3.25
C PHE A 53 15.08 5.35 -3.99
N ASN A 54 13.80 5.65 -4.23
CA ASN A 54 13.40 6.90 -4.85
C ASN A 54 13.09 7.99 -3.83
N VAL A 55 13.42 9.23 -4.21
CA VAL A 55 12.95 10.45 -3.54
C VAL A 55 11.44 10.55 -3.71
N TRP A 56 10.73 10.78 -2.62
CA TRP A 56 9.27 10.82 -2.66
C TRP A 56 8.79 12.10 -3.37
N PRO A 57 7.66 12.05 -4.12
CA PRO A 57 7.10 13.22 -4.79
C PRO A 57 6.93 14.41 -3.85
N ILE A 58 6.51 14.16 -2.61
CA ILE A 58 6.33 15.20 -1.59
C ILE A 58 7.65 15.87 -1.16
N GLU A 59 8.76 15.14 -1.19
CA GLU A 59 10.09 15.69 -0.86
C GLU A 59 10.57 16.60 -1.99
N ARG A 60 10.32 16.21 -3.24
CA ARG A 60 10.61 17.04 -4.42
C ARG A 60 9.81 18.34 -4.41
N SER A 61 8.53 18.30 -4.03
CA SER A 61 7.69 19.51 -3.91
C SER A 61 8.11 20.44 -2.77
N ARG A 62 8.87 19.94 -1.80
CA ARG A 62 9.35 20.70 -0.63
C ARG A 62 10.80 21.17 -0.78
N ALA A 63 11.48 20.84 -1.87
CA ALA A 63 12.78 21.41 -2.18
C ALA A 63 12.61 22.93 -2.46
N PRO A 64 13.46 23.79 -1.86
CA PRO A 64 13.36 25.24 -1.99
C PRO A 64 13.64 25.74 -3.41
#